data_AF-A0A0P9W5V7-F1
#
_entry.id   AF-A0A0P9W5V7-F1
#
_cell.length_a   1.000
_cell.length_b   1.000
_cell.length_c   1.000
_cell.angle_alpha   90.00
_cell.angle_beta   90.00
_cell.angle_gamma   90.00
#
_symmetry.space_group_name_H-M   'P 1'
#
loop_
_entity.id
_entity.type
_entity.pdbx_description
1 polymer ?
#
loop_
_entity_poly.entity_id
_entity_poly.type
_entity_poly.pdbx_seq_one_letter_code
_entity_poly.pdbx_strand_id
1 'polypeptide(L)'
;MELVWATEDLVIAGQPYPGFPILLWGSMESCAPANQFFRHYLLRGAIGSKRSWPNTGRALYDFFSFLEAHNISWLDVERGEAKSLAAAYRDYCLTTCKLAPNTTRQRLTYICKFYQYALKEGWVKRLPFAHEERTVKSKKTFLEHVDASGVMTMANDVMPRSQKTMPKFLSMTEIKLLLAAAENPHHRMMMRLALHTGLRREEIATFPLAYVFDPDKAQRTERNLRMRLDPYDGSGMVTKGSKPRTIYLSRAFIAELYRYVAKVRGERVSLSKPPQKALFLNQFGASYAEDGKSLNRIISETGMRAGIKVHTHMLRHTYATHTLVSLQRNPSNGLDPLVFLQRQLGHSSIQTTMVYLHLINEMADEAVLAYDDELNTLAGTA
;
A
#
# COMPACT_ATOMS: atom_id res chain seq x y z
N MET A 1 29.71 -6.39 -2.45
CA MET A 1 28.79 -5.98 -1.38
C MET A 1 27.90 -7.14 -0.96
N GLU A 2 27.60 -7.24 0.34
CA GLU A 2 26.63 -8.20 0.90
C GLU A 2 25.58 -7.47 1.76
N LEU A 3 24.32 -7.93 1.71
CA LEU A 3 23.23 -7.44 2.55
C LEU A 3 22.76 -8.57 3.47
N VAL A 4 23.07 -8.42 4.76
CA VAL A 4 22.76 -9.41 5.79
C VAL A 4 21.62 -8.87 6.68
N TRP A 5 20.79 -9.78 7.18
CA TRP A 5 19.72 -9.47 8.11
C TRP A 5 20.13 -9.87 9.52
N ALA A 6 20.04 -8.94 10.45
CA ALA A 6 20.42 -9.18 11.84
C ALA A 6 19.59 -10.29 12.50
N THR A 7 20.24 -11.06 13.37
CA THR A 7 19.61 -11.99 14.31
C THR A 7 19.25 -11.26 15.61
N GLU A 8 18.81 -12.01 16.63
CA GLU A 8 18.55 -11.46 17.98
C GLU A 8 19.83 -10.97 18.68
N ASP A 9 21.00 -11.39 18.19
CA ASP A 9 22.31 -11.01 18.73
C ASP A 9 22.67 -9.54 18.50
N LEU A 10 22.04 -8.89 17.49
CA LEU A 10 22.23 -7.46 17.27
C LEU A 10 21.41 -6.66 18.29
N VAL A 11 22.09 -6.29 19.38
CA VAL A 11 21.53 -5.46 20.44
C VAL A 11 21.91 -4.00 20.21
N ILE A 12 20.90 -3.12 20.11
CA ILE A 12 21.09 -1.66 20.04
C ILE A 12 20.38 -1.05 21.25
N ALA A 13 21.12 -0.29 22.06
CA ALA A 13 20.60 0.31 23.30
C ALA A 13 19.88 -0.70 24.21
N GLY A 14 20.41 -1.92 24.34
CA GLY A 14 19.87 -2.98 25.19
C GLY A 14 18.64 -3.71 24.64
N GLN A 15 18.23 -3.43 23.40
CA GLN A 15 17.09 -4.11 22.76
C GLN A 15 17.55 -4.90 21.51
N PRO A 16 17.09 -6.13 21.29
CA PRO A 16 17.41 -6.91 20.09
C PRO A 16 16.63 -6.43 18.86
N TYR A 17 17.28 -6.35 17.70
CA TYR A 17 16.69 -5.91 16.44
C TYR A 17 16.75 -6.98 15.33
N PRO A 18 16.02 -8.11 15.45
CA PRO A 18 16.03 -9.16 14.42
C PRO A 18 15.40 -8.67 13.12
N GLY A 19 16.08 -8.91 12.00
CA GLY A 19 15.72 -8.46 10.65
C GLY A 19 16.23 -7.07 10.29
N PHE A 20 17.04 -6.43 11.13
CA PHE A 20 17.65 -5.12 10.83
C PHE A 20 18.68 -5.26 9.70
N PRO A 21 18.75 -4.33 8.73
CA PRO A 21 19.66 -4.44 7.61
C PRO A 21 21.10 -4.11 8.04
N ILE A 22 22.03 -4.98 7.68
CA ILE A 22 23.46 -4.80 7.87
C ILE A 22 24.13 -4.89 6.48
N LEU A 23 24.88 -3.86 6.13
CA LEU A 23 25.58 -3.79 4.86
C LEU A 23 27.08 -4.07 5.06
N LEU A 24 27.63 -4.95 4.24
CA LEU A 24 29.05 -5.31 4.22
C LEU A 24 29.66 -5.03 2.85
N TRP A 25 30.91 -4.58 2.83
CA TRP A 25 31.70 -4.45 1.61
C TRP A 25 32.00 -5.81 0.98
N GLY A 26 32.50 -5.86 -0.26
CA GLY A 26 33.02 -7.09 -0.86
C GLY A 26 34.12 -7.76 -0.03
N SER A 27 34.85 -6.98 0.79
CA SER A 27 35.86 -7.46 1.75
C SER A 27 35.28 -8.12 3.01
N MET A 28 33.95 -8.22 3.14
CA MET A 28 33.23 -8.63 4.36
C MET A 28 33.38 -7.66 5.54
N GLU A 29 34.05 -6.53 5.36
CA GLU A 29 34.09 -5.46 6.36
C GLU A 29 32.76 -4.70 6.44
N SER A 30 32.47 -4.15 7.61
CA SER A 30 31.26 -3.37 7.83
C SER A 30 31.26 -2.09 6.99
N CYS A 31 30.21 -1.88 6.20
CA CYS A 31 29.96 -0.60 5.54
C CYS A 31 29.45 0.42 6.57
N ALA A 32 30.40 0.94 7.38
CA ALA A 32 30.17 1.90 8.45
C ALA A 32 29.21 3.05 8.09
N PRO A 33 29.36 3.78 6.96
CA PRO A 33 28.48 4.91 6.65
C PRO A 33 27.01 4.48 6.46
N ALA A 34 26.77 3.37 5.76
CA ALA A 34 25.42 2.85 5.54
C ALA A 34 24.80 2.32 6.85
N ASN A 35 25.58 1.58 7.65
CA ASN A 35 25.11 0.99 8.90
C ASN A 35 24.80 2.05 9.97
N GLN A 36 25.61 3.11 10.05
CA GLN A 36 25.33 4.27 10.91
C GLN A 36 24.08 5.01 10.45
N PHE A 37 23.90 5.23 9.14
CA PHE A 37 22.67 5.79 8.60
C PHE A 37 21.45 4.93 8.93
N PHE A 38 21.52 3.60 8.80
CA PHE A 38 20.41 2.73 9.17
C PHE A 38 20.05 2.90 10.64
N ARG A 39 21.04 2.90 11.55
CA ARG A 39 20.80 3.13 12.98
C ARG A 39 20.13 4.49 13.20
N HIS A 40 20.66 5.56 12.61
CA HIS A 40 20.11 6.90 12.78
C HIS A 40 18.72 7.09 12.13
N TYR A 41 18.45 6.45 11.00
CA TYR A 41 17.23 6.67 10.21
C TYR A 41 16.09 5.73 10.61
N LEU A 42 16.38 4.44 10.79
CA LEU A 42 15.37 3.40 11.05
C LEU A 42 14.96 3.32 12.52
N LEU A 43 15.79 3.81 13.44
CA LEU A 43 15.46 3.86 14.88
C LEU A 43 14.66 5.12 15.26
N ARG A 44 14.39 6.04 14.32
CA ARG A 44 13.50 7.17 14.59
C ARG A 44 12.06 6.68 14.73
N GLY A 45 11.36 7.18 15.75
CA GLY A 45 9.94 6.88 15.98
C GLY A 45 9.02 7.16 14.78
N ALA A 46 9.42 8.06 13.87
CA ALA A 46 8.66 8.37 12.65
C ALA A 46 8.72 7.28 11.56
N ILE A 47 9.75 6.41 11.54
CA ILE A 47 10.04 5.46 10.45
C ILE A 47 10.11 4.01 10.94
N GLY A 48 10.13 3.79 12.27
CA GLY A 48 10.45 2.53 12.97
C GLY A 48 9.57 1.30 12.73
N SER A 49 8.79 1.24 11.65
CA SER A 49 8.16 -0.02 11.24
C SER A 49 9.22 -0.98 10.70
N LYS A 50 9.32 -2.18 11.29
CA LYS A 50 10.14 -3.30 10.78
C LYS A 50 9.87 -3.62 9.31
N ARG A 51 8.67 -3.28 8.79
CA ARG A 51 8.29 -3.46 7.38
C ARG A 51 9.05 -2.54 6.42
N SER A 52 9.59 -1.42 6.89
CA SER A 52 10.35 -0.47 6.07
C SER A 52 11.81 -0.87 5.90
N TRP A 53 12.32 -1.75 6.77
CA TRP A 53 13.72 -2.15 6.82
C TRP A 53 14.19 -2.81 5.52
N PRO A 54 13.45 -3.77 4.91
CA PRO A 54 13.97 -4.45 3.73
C PRO A 54 14.12 -3.55 2.52
N ASN A 55 13.15 -2.65 2.31
CA ASN A 55 13.19 -1.70 1.20
C ASN A 55 14.31 -0.67 1.36
N THR A 56 14.54 -0.20 2.60
CA THR A 56 15.62 0.74 2.89
C THR A 56 16.99 0.07 2.75
N GLY A 57 17.14 -1.13 3.31
CA GLY A 57 18.35 -1.93 3.19
C GLY A 57 18.73 -2.20 1.74
N ARG A 58 17.77 -2.68 0.94
CA ARG A 58 17.98 -2.95 -0.49
C ARG A 58 18.30 -1.70 -1.31
N ALA A 59 17.69 -0.55 -0.99
CA ALA A 59 17.97 0.69 -1.70
C ALA A 59 19.43 1.15 -1.52
N LEU A 60 19.97 1.03 -0.31
CA LEU A 60 21.35 1.40 -0.01
C LEU A 60 22.33 0.31 -0.51
N TYR A 61 21.97 -0.97 -0.39
CA TYR A 61 22.73 -2.07 -0.98
C TYR A 61 22.94 -1.87 -2.49
N ASP A 62 21.87 -1.63 -3.24
CA ASP A 62 21.96 -1.47 -4.69
C ASP A 62 22.79 -0.22 -5.07
N PHE A 63 22.72 0.84 -4.25
CA PHE A 63 23.52 2.06 -4.46
C PHE A 63 25.00 1.84 -4.19
N PHE A 64 25.37 1.29 -3.04
CA PHE A 64 26.77 1.02 -2.71
C PHE A 64 27.38 -0.06 -3.61
N SER A 65 26.59 -1.04 -4.05
CA SER A 65 27.03 -2.03 -5.04
C SER A 65 27.31 -1.39 -6.39
N PHE A 66 26.46 -0.43 -6.81
CA PHE A 66 26.74 0.36 -8.02
C PHE A 66 28.06 1.14 -7.90
N LEU A 67 28.31 1.76 -6.74
CA LEU A 67 29.54 2.51 -6.50
C LEU A 67 30.79 1.61 -6.51
N GLU A 68 30.73 0.46 -5.81
CA GLU A 68 31.80 -0.53 -5.77
C GLU A 68 32.10 -1.07 -7.18
N ALA A 69 31.07 -1.45 -7.93
CA ALA A 69 31.23 -2.00 -9.28
C ALA A 69 31.85 -1.01 -10.29
N HIS A 70 31.67 0.30 -10.08
CA HIS A 70 32.25 1.34 -10.94
C HIS A 70 33.52 1.96 -10.35
N ASN A 71 34.04 1.45 -9.22
CA ASN A 71 35.16 2.02 -8.48
C ASN A 71 34.98 3.52 -8.16
N ILE A 72 33.76 3.92 -7.82
CA ILE A 72 33.41 5.30 -7.49
C ILE A 72 33.32 5.44 -5.97
N SER A 73 34.05 6.39 -5.41
CA SER A 73 33.89 6.74 -3.99
C SER A 73 32.56 7.45 -3.75
N TRP A 74 31.82 7.02 -2.74
CA TRP A 74 30.58 7.71 -2.32
C TRP A 74 30.85 9.13 -1.80
N LEU A 75 32.09 9.44 -1.42
CA LEU A 75 32.58 10.76 -0.99
C LEU A 75 32.91 11.69 -2.17
N ASP A 76 32.94 11.17 -3.40
CA ASP A 76 33.26 11.93 -4.62
C ASP A 76 32.03 12.74 -5.08
N VAL A 77 31.64 13.72 -4.27
CA VAL A 77 30.46 14.57 -4.49
C VAL A 77 30.72 15.70 -5.48
N GLU A 78 31.98 16.02 -5.77
CA GLU A 78 32.43 17.15 -6.59
C GLU A 78 32.97 16.69 -7.93
N ARG A 79 32.06 16.25 -8.80
CA ARG A 79 32.41 15.70 -10.11
C ARG A 79 32.56 16.72 -11.25
N GLY A 80 32.63 18.02 -10.94
CA GLY A 80 32.78 19.07 -11.95
C GLY A 80 31.67 19.02 -13.01
N GLU A 81 32.05 18.83 -14.29
CA GLU A 81 31.13 18.68 -15.43
C GLU A 81 30.47 17.30 -15.52
N ALA A 82 30.98 16.29 -14.81
CA ALA A 82 30.39 14.97 -14.82
C ALA A 82 29.09 14.95 -13.99
N LYS A 83 28.13 14.13 -14.45
CA LYS A 83 26.85 13.93 -13.77
C LYS A 83 27.07 13.61 -12.29
N SER A 84 26.23 14.19 -11.44
CA SER A 84 26.29 13.92 -10.00
C SER A 84 26.08 12.42 -9.72
N LEU A 85 26.63 11.93 -8.60
CA LEU A 85 26.53 10.50 -8.21
C LEU A 85 25.08 10.01 -8.18
N ALA A 86 24.18 10.82 -7.64
CA ALA A 86 22.76 10.49 -7.57
C ALA A 86 22.12 10.44 -8.96
N ALA A 87 22.50 11.35 -9.87
CA ALA A 87 22.01 11.35 -11.25
C ALA A 87 22.55 10.17 -12.07
N ALA A 88 23.83 9.81 -11.89
CA ALA A 88 24.43 8.63 -12.50
C ALA A 88 23.72 7.34 -12.04
N TYR A 89 23.44 7.22 -10.74
CA TYR A 89 22.70 6.07 -10.20
C TYR A 89 21.24 6.03 -10.67
N ARG A 90 20.57 7.18 -10.78
CA ARG A 90 19.22 7.27 -11.37
C ARG A 90 19.22 6.71 -12.79
N ASP A 91 20.16 7.17 -13.62
CA ASP A 91 20.25 6.77 -15.02
C ASP A 91 20.54 5.27 -15.08
N TYR A 92 21.48 4.74 -14.30
CA TYR A 92 21.75 3.30 -14.18
C TYR A 92 20.51 2.48 -13.81
N CYS A 93 19.70 2.95 -12.86
CA CYS A 93 18.45 2.29 -12.47
C CYS A 93 17.44 2.23 -13.62
N LEU A 94 17.33 3.28 -14.43
CA LEU A 94 16.34 3.39 -15.50
C LEU A 94 16.79 2.73 -16.80
N THR A 95 18.05 2.89 -17.19
CA THR A 95 18.57 2.42 -18.48
C THR A 95 19.10 1.00 -18.39
N THR A 96 19.98 0.73 -17.42
CA THR A 96 20.66 -0.57 -17.27
C THR A 96 19.75 -1.57 -16.58
N CYS A 97 19.22 -1.22 -15.39
CA CYS A 97 18.38 -2.12 -14.60
C CYS A 97 16.91 -2.15 -15.06
N LYS A 98 16.50 -1.23 -15.95
CA LYS A 98 15.14 -1.09 -16.48
C LYS A 98 14.05 -1.08 -15.38
N LEU A 99 14.36 -0.44 -14.24
CA LEU A 99 13.44 -0.37 -13.12
C LEU A 99 12.30 0.61 -13.39
N ALA A 100 11.13 0.32 -12.83
CA ALA A 100 9.99 1.22 -12.91
C ALA A 100 10.32 2.59 -12.27
N PRO A 101 9.88 3.72 -12.85
CA PRO A 101 10.22 5.06 -12.37
C PRO A 101 9.88 5.29 -10.88
N ASN A 102 8.76 4.74 -10.40
CA ASN A 102 8.39 4.85 -8.99
C ASN A 102 9.32 4.06 -8.06
N THR A 103 9.81 2.91 -8.49
CA THR A 103 10.80 2.12 -7.75
C THR A 103 12.13 2.87 -7.67
N THR A 104 12.58 3.43 -8.79
CA THR A 104 13.79 4.28 -8.84
C THR A 104 13.64 5.50 -7.93
N ARG A 105 12.49 6.18 -7.97
CA ARG A 105 12.18 7.31 -7.08
C ARG A 105 12.25 6.93 -5.61
N GLN A 106 11.71 5.77 -5.25
CA GLN A 106 11.74 5.27 -3.87
C GLN A 106 13.18 5.01 -3.41
N ARG A 107 14.01 4.39 -4.25
CA ARG A 107 15.44 4.15 -3.95
C ARG A 107 16.20 5.46 -3.77
N LEU A 108 16.05 6.39 -4.73
CA LEU A 108 16.68 7.72 -4.67
C LEU A 108 16.23 8.52 -3.45
N THR A 109 15.00 8.34 -2.98
CA THR A 109 14.54 8.96 -1.73
C THR A 109 15.40 8.55 -0.54
N TYR A 110 15.77 7.28 -0.41
CA TYR A 110 16.64 6.83 0.68
C TYR A 110 18.08 7.31 0.50
N ILE A 111 18.57 7.35 -0.74
CA ILE A 111 19.93 7.83 -1.07
C ILE A 111 20.07 9.32 -0.76
N CYS A 112 19.08 10.13 -1.14
CA CYS A 112 19.07 11.55 -0.79
C CYS A 112 19.06 11.76 0.74
N LYS A 113 18.30 10.95 1.48
CA LYS A 113 18.29 11.00 2.95
C LYS A 113 19.62 10.55 3.57
N PHE A 114 20.28 9.58 2.95
CA PHE A 114 21.63 9.15 3.33
C PHE A 114 22.63 10.30 3.16
N TYR A 115 22.63 11.00 2.03
CA TYR A 115 23.53 12.14 1.82
C TYR A 115 23.20 13.34 2.70
N GLN A 116 21.92 13.60 3.00
CA GLN A 116 21.53 14.61 4.00
C GLN A 116 22.07 14.26 5.39
N TYR A 117 22.04 12.98 5.76
CA TYR A 117 22.65 12.51 7.00
C TYR A 117 24.17 12.67 6.96
N ALA A 118 24.83 12.26 5.89
CA ALA A 118 26.28 12.40 5.71
C ALA A 118 26.75 13.87 5.79
N LEU A 119 25.96 14.80 5.25
CA LEU A 119 26.24 16.24 5.37
C LEU A 119 26.12 16.72 6.82
N LYS A 120 25.10 16.26 7.55
CA LYS A 120 24.90 16.61 8.95
C LYS A 120 26.02 16.08 9.86
N GLU A 121 26.53 14.89 9.59
CA GLU A 121 27.67 14.29 10.30
C GLU A 121 29.03 14.86 9.84
N GLY A 122 29.05 15.74 8.84
CA GLY A 122 30.27 16.37 8.33
C GLY A 122 31.13 15.47 7.44
N TRP A 123 30.62 14.34 6.97
CA TRP A 123 31.36 13.42 6.08
C TRP A 123 31.51 13.95 4.66
N VAL A 124 30.53 14.75 4.23
CA VAL A 124 30.55 15.43 2.93
C VAL A 124 30.36 16.92 3.14
N LYS A 125 31.00 17.74 2.31
CA LYS A 125 30.90 19.21 2.38
C LYS A 125 29.63 19.76 1.71
N ARG A 126 29.04 19.00 0.79
CA ARG A 126 27.86 19.37 -0.01
C ARG A 126 27.05 18.15 -0.45
N LEU A 127 25.83 18.37 -0.94
CA LEU A 127 24.96 17.31 -1.46
C LEU A 127 25.25 17.02 -2.95
N PRO A 128 25.12 15.75 -3.40
CA PRO A 128 25.22 15.36 -4.81
C PRO A 128 23.96 15.68 -5.63
N PHE A 129 23.10 16.57 -5.12
CA PHE A 129 21.85 16.95 -5.75
C PHE A 129 21.44 18.36 -5.31
N ALA A 130 20.75 19.08 -6.19
CA ALA A 130 20.15 20.36 -5.86
C ALA A 130 18.67 20.21 -5.50
N HIS A 131 18.14 21.22 -4.82
CA HIS A 131 16.71 21.38 -4.69
C HIS A 131 16.22 22.22 -5.87
N GLU A 132 15.32 21.63 -6.66
CA GLU A 132 14.64 22.32 -7.73
C GLU A 132 13.27 22.75 -7.21
N GLU A 133 12.98 24.05 -7.31
CA GLU A 133 11.64 24.56 -7.09
C GLU A 133 10.73 24.02 -8.18
N ARG A 134 9.87 23.06 -7.82
CA ARG A 134 8.86 22.56 -8.73
C ARG A 134 7.53 23.18 -8.36
N THR A 135 6.98 23.94 -9.31
CA THR A 135 5.57 24.31 -9.32
C THR A 135 4.78 23.03 -9.55
N VAL A 136 4.44 22.36 -8.44
CA VAL A 136 3.46 21.29 -8.49
C VAL A 136 2.14 21.99 -8.73
N LYS A 137 1.47 21.73 -9.86
CA LYS A 137 0.05 22.10 -10.00
C LYS A 137 -0.63 21.58 -8.74
N SER A 138 -1.06 22.50 -7.89
CA SER A 138 -1.72 22.16 -6.64
C SER A 138 -2.80 21.14 -7.00
N LYS A 139 -2.81 19.99 -6.32
CA LYS A 139 -3.97 19.11 -6.46
C LYS A 139 -5.14 19.97 -6.02
N LYS A 140 -6.15 20.20 -6.87
CA LYS A 140 -7.39 20.94 -6.54
C LYS A 140 -7.71 20.75 -5.06
N THR A 141 -7.26 21.68 -4.24
CA THR A 141 -7.43 21.62 -2.79
C THR A 141 -8.72 22.35 -2.52
N PHE A 142 -9.47 21.89 -1.53
CA PHE A 142 -10.76 22.49 -1.17
C PHE A 142 -10.69 24.02 -0.89
N LEU A 143 -9.48 24.56 -0.66
CA LEU A 143 -9.22 25.97 -0.37
C LEU A 143 -8.41 26.70 -1.46
N GLU A 144 -8.44 26.24 -2.71
CA GLU A 144 -7.69 26.86 -3.83
C GLU A 144 -8.10 28.34 -4.07
N HIS A 145 -9.30 28.74 -3.65
CA HIS A 145 -9.77 30.13 -3.68
C HIS A 145 -9.14 31.03 -2.60
N VAL A 146 -8.41 30.46 -1.64
CA VAL A 146 -7.79 31.20 -0.53
C VAL A 146 -6.27 31.37 -0.74
N ASP A 147 -5.62 30.45 -1.46
CA ASP A 147 -4.20 30.51 -1.81
C ASP A 147 -4.01 30.43 -3.34
N ALA A 148 -3.99 31.59 -3.99
CA ALA A 148 -3.68 31.72 -5.43
C ALA A 148 -2.18 31.51 -5.74
N SER A 149 -1.35 31.27 -4.73
CA SER A 149 0.05 30.88 -4.92
C SER A 149 0.14 29.36 -5.03
N GLY A 150 0.47 28.85 -6.22
CA GLY A 150 0.71 27.42 -6.40
C GLY A 150 1.71 26.93 -5.36
N VAL A 151 1.40 25.82 -4.68
CA VAL A 151 2.26 25.26 -3.63
C VAL A 151 3.63 24.93 -4.21
N MET A 152 4.61 25.79 -3.98
CA MET A 152 6.00 25.54 -4.34
C MET A 152 6.50 24.40 -3.48
N THR A 153 6.75 23.25 -4.10
CA THR A 153 7.30 22.10 -3.38
C THR A 153 8.75 21.93 -3.80
N MET A 154 9.66 22.03 -2.83
CA MET A 154 11.06 21.70 -3.02
C MET A 154 11.17 20.20 -3.34
N ALA A 155 11.58 19.88 -4.56
CA ALA A 155 11.85 18.51 -4.98
C ALA A 155 13.33 18.36 -5.28
N ASN A 156 13.91 17.21 -4.94
CA ASN A 156 15.29 16.93 -5.37
C ASN A 156 15.29 16.79 -6.90
N ASP A 157 16.19 17.52 -7.56
CA ASP A 157 16.37 17.56 -9.01
C ASP A 157 16.51 16.15 -9.64
N VAL A 158 17.15 15.23 -8.92
CA VAL A 158 17.40 13.85 -9.34
C VAL A 158 16.15 12.99 -9.41
N MET A 159 15.02 13.41 -8.84
CA MET A 159 13.85 12.55 -8.76
C MET A 159 13.21 12.38 -10.15
N PRO A 160 13.03 11.13 -10.63
CA PRO A 160 12.39 10.89 -11.91
C PRO A 160 10.95 11.41 -11.88
N ARG A 161 10.48 11.89 -13.03
CA ARG A 161 9.08 12.29 -13.21
C ARG A 161 8.21 11.04 -13.01
N SER A 162 7.27 11.13 -12.08
CA SER A 162 6.28 10.08 -11.84
C SER A 162 4.95 10.55 -12.39
N GLN A 163 4.46 9.92 -13.45
CA GLN A 163 3.07 10.08 -13.85
C GLN A 163 2.21 9.29 -12.88
N LYS A 164 1.23 9.95 -12.25
CA LYS A 164 0.26 9.25 -11.42
C LYS A 164 -0.74 8.57 -12.34
N THR A 165 -0.75 7.25 -12.32
CA THR A 165 -1.80 6.47 -12.96
C THR A 165 -3.02 6.44 -12.05
N MET A 166 -4.20 6.62 -12.64
CA MET A 166 -5.45 6.49 -11.91
C MET A 166 -5.62 5.07 -11.35
N PRO A 167 -6.13 4.91 -10.12
CA PRO A 167 -6.33 3.59 -9.54
C PRO A 167 -7.31 2.79 -10.38
N LYS A 168 -6.89 1.60 -10.81
CA LYS A 168 -7.78 0.68 -11.51
C LYS A 168 -8.71 -0.02 -10.51
N PHE A 169 -9.93 -0.29 -10.91
CA PHE A 169 -10.95 -1.01 -10.14
C PHE A 169 -11.70 -2.00 -11.03
N LEU A 170 -12.49 -2.89 -10.43
CA LEU A 170 -13.25 -3.91 -11.16
C LEU A 170 -14.69 -3.45 -11.41
N SER A 171 -15.20 -3.70 -12.60
CA SER A 171 -16.62 -3.62 -12.94
C SER A 171 -17.42 -4.74 -12.24
N MET A 172 -18.75 -4.61 -12.21
CA MET A 172 -19.61 -5.65 -11.64
C MET A 172 -19.52 -6.98 -12.39
N THR A 173 -19.28 -6.93 -13.70
CA THR A 173 -19.08 -8.14 -14.53
C THR A 173 -17.77 -8.83 -14.17
N GLU A 174 -16.67 -8.07 -14.04
CA GLU A 174 -15.37 -8.61 -13.61
C GLU A 174 -15.41 -9.18 -12.19
N ILE A 175 -16.15 -8.57 -11.26
CA ILE A 175 -16.35 -9.11 -9.91
C ILE A 175 -17.03 -10.48 -9.98
N LYS A 176 -18.08 -10.62 -10.79
CA LYS A 176 -18.79 -11.91 -10.97
C LYS A 176 -17.85 -12.98 -11.53
N LEU A 177 -17.09 -12.64 -12.58
CA LEU A 177 -16.11 -13.55 -13.19
C LEU A 177 -15.02 -13.96 -12.20
N LEU A 178 -14.48 -13.02 -11.42
CA LEU A 178 -13.47 -13.29 -10.41
C LEU A 178 -13.98 -14.25 -9.33
N LEU A 179 -15.20 -14.02 -8.81
CA LEU A 179 -15.79 -14.86 -7.77
C LEU A 179 -16.17 -16.25 -8.31
N ALA A 180 -16.57 -16.35 -9.57
CA ALA A 180 -16.83 -17.62 -10.25
C ALA A 180 -15.55 -18.45 -10.43
N ALA A 181 -14.45 -17.82 -10.84
CA ALA A 181 -13.14 -18.45 -11.02
C ALA A 181 -12.45 -18.88 -9.69
N ALA A 182 -12.97 -18.43 -8.55
CA ALA A 182 -12.53 -18.86 -7.23
C ALA A 182 -13.15 -20.21 -6.86
N GLU A 183 -12.59 -21.31 -7.35
CA GLU A 183 -13.06 -22.69 -7.06
C GLU A 183 -13.00 -23.01 -5.56
N ASN A 184 -11.93 -22.61 -4.89
CA ASN A 184 -11.75 -22.84 -3.47
C ASN A 184 -12.70 -21.95 -2.64
N PRO A 185 -13.59 -22.53 -1.81
CA PRO A 185 -14.60 -21.76 -1.07
C PRO A 185 -13.98 -20.78 -0.05
N HIS A 186 -12.81 -21.10 0.51
CA HIS A 186 -12.09 -20.20 1.41
C HIS A 186 -11.53 -18.98 0.67
N HIS A 187 -11.02 -19.17 -0.56
CA HIS A 187 -10.52 -18.07 -1.39
C HIS A 187 -11.67 -17.18 -1.85
N ARG A 188 -12.80 -17.79 -2.24
CA ARG A 188 -14.02 -17.07 -2.61
C ARG A 188 -14.51 -16.20 -1.45
N MET A 189 -14.64 -16.76 -0.24
CA MET A 189 -15.10 -16.01 0.93
C MET A 189 -14.15 -14.86 1.30
N MET A 190 -12.83 -15.10 1.20
CA MET A 190 -11.81 -14.07 1.41
C MET A 190 -11.95 -12.90 0.43
N MET A 191 -12.14 -13.18 -0.87
CA MET A 191 -12.37 -12.14 -1.89
C MET A 191 -13.66 -11.37 -1.63
N ARG A 192 -14.73 -12.06 -1.21
CA ARG A 192 -15.99 -11.41 -0.82
C ARG A 192 -15.79 -10.48 0.36
N LEU A 193 -15.07 -10.90 1.41
CA LEU A 193 -14.77 -10.00 2.53
C LEU A 193 -14.05 -8.74 2.04
N ALA A 194 -13.03 -8.89 1.19
CA ALA A 194 -12.29 -7.76 0.63
C ALA A 194 -13.20 -6.78 -0.13
N LEU A 195 -14.08 -7.31 -0.98
CA LEU A 195 -15.03 -6.54 -1.79
C LEU A 195 -16.16 -5.89 -0.97
N HIS A 196 -16.55 -6.46 0.16
CA HIS A 196 -17.60 -5.91 1.03
C HIS A 196 -17.11 -4.88 2.05
N THR A 197 -15.80 -4.83 2.32
CA THR A 197 -15.24 -4.01 3.42
C THR A 197 -14.16 -3.02 2.99
N GLY A 198 -13.48 -3.30 1.87
CA GLY A 198 -12.30 -2.56 1.45
C GLY A 198 -11.11 -2.70 2.40
N LEU A 199 -11.03 -3.77 3.20
CA LEU A 199 -9.90 -4.02 4.10
C LEU A 199 -8.56 -4.12 3.36
N ARG A 200 -7.46 -3.77 4.04
CA ARG A 200 -6.10 -4.03 3.56
C ARG A 200 -5.81 -5.53 3.62
N ARG A 201 -4.86 -6.00 2.80
CA ARG A 201 -4.50 -7.43 2.78
C ARG A 201 -4.08 -8.00 4.13
N GLU A 202 -3.38 -7.21 4.96
CA GLU A 202 -2.99 -7.58 6.32
C GLU A 202 -4.20 -7.71 7.25
N GLU A 203 -5.16 -6.80 7.12
CA GLU A 203 -6.41 -6.78 7.87
C GLU A 203 -7.30 -7.97 7.48
N ILE A 204 -7.26 -8.40 6.22
CA ILE A 204 -7.96 -9.62 5.75
C ILE A 204 -7.26 -10.87 6.28
N ALA A 205 -5.92 -10.92 6.22
CA ALA A 205 -5.13 -12.06 6.67
C ALA A 205 -5.29 -12.31 8.18
N THR A 206 -5.40 -11.23 8.96
CA THR A 206 -5.50 -11.27 10.43
C THR A 206 -6.91 -11.10 10.95
N PHE A 207 -7.92 -11.07 10.07
CA PHE A 207 -9.30 -10.83 10.45
C PHE A 207 -9.74 -11.87 11.50
N PRO A 208 -10.10 -11.46 12.73
CA PRO A 208 -10.36 -12.41 13.82
C PRO A 208 -11.64 -13.22 13.62
N LEU A 209 -11.59 -14.48 14.03
CA LEU A 209 -12.78 -15.34 14.13
C LEU A 209 -13.80 -14.76 15.13
N ALA A 210 -13.32 -14.13 16.19
CA ALA A 210 -14.16 -13.53 17.24
C ALA A 210 -15.10 -12.42 16.71
N TYR A 211 -14.81 -11.84 15.55
CA TYR A 211 -15.66 -10.82 14.93
C TYR A 211 -16.87 -11.42 14.18
N VAL A 212 -16.91 -12.74 13.98
CA VAL A 212 -17.99 -13.43 13.28
C VAL A 212 -18.93 -14.06 14.30
N PHE A 213 -20.18 -13.65 14.27
CA PHE A 213 -21.24 -14.15 15.14
C PHE A 213 -22.53 -14.38 14.36
N ASP A 214 -23.44 -15.16 14.96
CA ASP A 214 -24.78 -15.36 14.45
C ASP A 214 -25.65 -14.12 14.77
N PRO A 215 -26.06 -13.33 13.76
CA PRO A 215 -26.80 -12.10 14.00
C PRO A 215 -28.22 -12.35 14.54
N ASP A 216 -28.81 -13.52 14.29
CA ASP A 216 -30.14 -13.89 14.82
C ASP A 216 -30.03 -14.16 16.33
N LYS A 217 -29.05 -14.97 16.75
CA LYS A 217 -28.80 -15.25 18.17
C LYS A 217 -28.35 -14.02 18.96
N ALA A 218 -27.59 -13.13 18.33
CA ALA A 218 -27.16 -11.88 18.94
C ALA A 218 -28.28 -10.82 19.04
N GLN A 219 -29.51 -11.13 18.60
CA GLN A 219 -30.67 -10.24 18.59
C GLN A 219 -30.39 -8.90 17.88
N ARG A 220 -29.52 -8.93 16.86
CA ARG A 220 -29.17 -7.74 16.07
C ARG A 220 -30.09 -7.66 14.85
N THR A 221 -31.02 -6.70 14.87
CA THR A 221 -32.00 -6.47 13.79
C THR A 221 -31.56 -5.39 12.79
N GLU A 222 -30.51 -4.63 13.13
CA GLU A 222 -29.94 -3.59 12.27
C GLU A 222 -29.47 -4.16 10.91
N ARG A 223 -29.78 -3.45 9.80
CA ARG A 223 -29.34 -3.87 8.46
C ARG A 223 -27.81 -3.79 8.28
N ASN A 224 -27.18 -2.81 8.91
CA ASN A 224 -25.73 -2.59 8.89
C ASN A 224 -25.19 -2.64 10.32
N LEU A 225 -24.28 -3.57 10.56
CA LEU A 225 -23.66 -3.80 11.86
C LEU A 225 -22.32 -3.07 11.92
N ARG A 226 -22.08 -2.39 13.05
CA ARG A 226 -20.81 -1.74 13.35
C ARG A 226 -19.83 -2.76 13.92
N MET A 227 -18.64 -2.82 13.34
CA MET A 227 -17.56 -3.68 13.81
C MET A 227 -16.30 -2.83 14.03
N ARG A 228 -15.75 -2.88 15.25
CA ARG A 228 -14.52 -2.19 15.61
C ARG A 228 -13.34 -3.11 15.34
N LEU A 229 -12.46 -2.70 14.43
CA LEU A 229 -11.18 -3.33 14.18
C LEU A 229 -10.19 -2.73 15.17
N ASP A 230 -9.75 -3.51 16.16
CA ASP A 230 -8.89 -3.03 17.24
C ASP A 230 -7.65 -3.92 17.39
N PRO A 231 -6.44 -3.40 17.14
CA PRO A 231 -5.21 -4.15 17.35
C PRO A 231 -4.91 -4.49 18.82
N TYR A 232 -5.59 -3.85 19.77
CA TYR A 232 -5.30 -3.98 21.20
C TYR A 232 -6.34 -4.80 21.98
N ASP A 233 -7.37 -5.35 21.32
CA ASP A 233 -8.45 -6.11 21.95
C ASP A 233 -8.09 -7.59 22.24
N GLY A 234 -6.86 -8.02 21.94
CA GLY A 234 -6.40 -9.41 22.12
C GLY A 234 -6.93 -10.42 21.08
N SER A 235 -7.72 -9.97 20.11
CA SER A 235 -8.29 -10.80 19.03
C SER A 235 -7.26 -11.25 17.99
N GLY A 236 -6.13 -10.54 17.90
CA GLY A 236 -5.08 -10.75 16.91
C GLY A 236 -5.24 -9.91 15.64
N MET A 237 -6.17 -8.95 15.62
CA MET A 237 -6.35 -8.02 14.50
C MET A 237 -5.11 -7.16 14.28
N VAL A 238 -4.68 -6.98 13.03
CA VAL A 238 -3.58 -6.06 12.69
C VAL A 238 -4.09 -4.96 11.77
N THR A 239 -3.87 -3.69 12.14
CA THR A 239 -4.17 -2.53 11.29
C THR A 239 -2.93 -1.70 11.00
N LYS A 240 -2.95 -0.97 9.88
CA LYS A 240 -1.86 -0.09 9.51
C LYS A 240 -1.65 1.01 10.56
N GLY A 241 -0.45 1.05 11.14
CA GLY A 241 -0.08 2.02 12.17
C GLY A 241 -0.76 1.77 13.52
N SER A 242 -1.29 0.55 13.72
CA SER A 242 -1.94 0.12 14.96
C SER A 242 -3.07 1.07 15.42
N LYS A 243 -3.82 1.61 14.45
CA LYS A 243 -4.94 2.52 14.71
C LYS A 243 -6.26 1.75 14.65
N PRO A 244 -7.10 1.81 15.69
CA PRO A 244 -8.41 1.20 15.63
C PRO A 244 -9.32 1.97 14.68
N ARG A 245 -10.27 1.28 14.04
CA ARG A 245 -11.34 1.93 13.28
C ARG A 245 -12.61 1.09 13.23
N THR A 246 -13.73 1.75 13.01
CA THR A 246 -15.01 1.07 12.83
C THR A 246 -15.30 0.88 11.34
N ILE A 247 -15.73 -0.33 10.99
CA ILE A 247 -16.27 -0.67 9.67
C ILE A 247 -17.75 -1.04 9.80
N TYR A 248 -18.49 -0.82 8.73
CA TYR A 248 -19.86 -1.31 8.58
C TYR A 248 -19.90 -2.56 7.71
N LEU A 249 -20.68 -3.54 8.15
CA LEU A 249 -20.95 -4.79 7.42
C LEU A 249 -22.44 -5.08 7.42
N SER A 250 -22.99 -5.53 6.30
CA SER A 250 -24.40 -5.88 6.24
C SER A 250 -24.66 -7.12 7.10
N ARG A 251 -25.82 -7.14 7.76
CA ARG A 251 -26.29 -8.29 8.54
C ARG A 251 -26.30 -9.57 7.72
N ALA A 252 -26.75 -9.47 6.46
CA ALA A 252 -26.78 -10.59 5.53
C ALA A 252 -25.38 -11.18 5.28
N PHE A 253 -24.37 -10.32 5.15
CA PHE A 253 -23.00 -10.77 4.93
C PHE A 253 -22.36 -11.36 6.21
N ILE A 254 -22.66 -10.81 7.40
CA ILE A 254 -22.25 -11.42 8.67
C ILE A 254 -22.85 -12.83 8.83
N ALA A 255 -24.14 -13.00 8.50
CA ALA A 255 -24.77 -14.33 8.50
C ALA A 255 -24.08 -15.28 7.50
N GLU A 256 -23.64 -14.79 6.34
CA GLU A 256 -22.89 -15.58 5.38
C GLU A 256 -21.50 -15.99 5.90
N LEU A 257 -20.76 -15.08 6.54
CA LEU A 257 -19.50 -15.38 7.21
C LEU A 257 -19.70 -16.43 8.30
N TYR A 258 -20.76 -16.32 9.09
CA TYR A 258 -21.10 -17.31 10.11
C TYR A 258 -21.36 -18.69 9.51
N ARG A 259 -22.12 -18.77 8.40
CA ARG A 259 -22.32 -20.04 7.66
C ARG A 259 -21.02 -20.63 7.14
N TYR A 260 -20.12 -19.79 6.63
CA TYR A 260 -18.78 -20.23 6.21
C TYR A 260 -17.99 -20.82 7.38
N VAL A 261 -18.01 -20.17 8.55
CA VAL A 261 -17.36 -20.69 9.77
C VAL A 261 -17.95 -22.03 10.17
N ALA A 262 -19.27 -22.17 10.18
CA ALA A 262 -19.96 -23.37 10.64
C ALA A 262 -19.83 -24.55 9.67
N LYS A 263 -19.84 -24.32 8.35
CA LYS A 263 -19.93 -25.39 7.34
C LYS A 263 -18.63 -25.73 6.62
N VAL A 264 -17.76 -24.74 6.42
CA VAL A 264 -16.60 -24.88 5.50
C VAL A 264 -15.28 -24.73 6.26
N ARG A 265 -15.17 -23.75 7.18
CA ARG A 265 -13.92 -23.49 7.91
C ARG A 265 -13.43 -24.72 8.71
N GLY A 266 -14.35 -25.54 9.21
CA GLY A 266 -14.04 -26.74 10.00
C GLY A 266 -13.06 -27.70 9.33
N GLU A 267 -13.12 -27.85 8.01
CA GLU A 267 -12.20 -28.70 7.23
C GLU A 267 -10.74 -28.31 7.47
N ARG A 268 -10.43 -27.01 7.42
CA ARG A 268 -9.06 -26.50 7.65
C ARG A 268 -8.65 -26.52 9.12
N VAL A 269 -9.60 -26.34 10.04
CA VAL A 269 -9.30 -26.35 11.49
C VAL A 269 -8.78 -27.72 11.93
N SER A 270 -9.30 -28.81 11.35
CA SER A 270 -8.88 -30.17 11.69
C SER A 270 -7.41 -30.48 11.36
N LEU A 271 -6.81 -29.70 10.45
CA LEU A 271 -5.45 -29.94 9.93
C LEU A 271 -4.33 -29.37 10.80
N SER A 272 -4.64 -28.49 11.77
CA SER A 272 -3.62 -27.91 12.65
C SER A 272 -4.10 -27.77 14.09
N LYS A 273 -3.18 -27.99 15.04
CA LYS A 273 -3.34 -27.68 16.46
C LYS A 273 -2.18 -26.76 16.88
N PRO A 274 -2.40 -25.74 17.73
CA PRO A 274 -3.65 -25.34 18.39
C PRO A 274 -4.63 -24.57 17.48
N PRO A 275 -5.89 -24.36 17.92
CA PRO A 275 -6.87 -23.57 17.19
C PRO A 275 -6.38 -22.16 16.88
N GLN A 276 -6.58 -21.73 15.63
CA GLN A 276 -6.13 -20.44 15.14
C GLN A 276 -7.18 -19.35 15.36
N LYS A 277 -6.74 -18.16 15.81
CA LYS A 277 -7.58 -16.98 16.03
C LYS A 277 -8.08 -16.33 14.73
N ALA A 278 -7.33 -16.44 13.64
CA ALA A 278 -7.68 -15.85 12.36
C ALA A 278 -8.88 -16.56 11.70
N LEU A 279 -9.75 -15.79 11.04
CA LEU A 279 -10.92 -16.30 10.31
C LEU A 279 -10.51 -17.17 9.13
N PHE A 280 -9.52 -16.73 8.35
CA PHE A 280 -9.03 -17.46 7.19
C PHE A 280 -7.74 -18.22 7.52
N LEU A 281 -7.75 -19.50 7.19
CA LEU A 281 -6.62 -20.42 7.37
C LEU A 281 -6.04 -20.77 6.01
N ASN A 282 -4.78 -21.16 5.94
CA ASN A 282 -4.15 -21.67 4.73
C ASN A 282 -4.51 -23.16 4.51
N GLN A 283 -3.98 -23.78 3.45
CA GLN A 283 -4.26 -25.17 3.11
C GLN A 283 -3.81 -26.19 4.17
N PHE A 284 -2.89 -25.80 5.07
CA PHE A 284 -2.40 -26.62 6.17
C PHE A 284 -3.13 -26.33 7.50
N GLY A 285 -4.19 -25.52 7.48
CA GLY A 285 -4.93 -25.15 8.69
C GLY A 285 -4.30 -24.05 9.54
N ALA A 286 -3.12 -23.56 9.20
CA ALA A 286 -2.45 -22.47 9.92
C ALA A 286 -2.93 -21.09 9.45
N SER A 287 -2.72 -20.06 10.27
CA SER A 287 -3.00 -18.67 9.88
C SER A 287 -2.14 -18.24 8.68
N TYR A 288 -2.66 -17.34 7.85
CA TYR A 288 -1.81 -16.70 6.84
C TYR A 288 -0.80 -15.77 7.51
N ALA A 289 0.34 -15.54 6.84
CA ALA A 289 1.31 -14.55 7.27
C ALA A 289 0.66 -13.15 7.37
N GLU A 290 1.00 -12.41 8.43
CA GLU A 290 0.41 -11.10 8.74
C GLU A 290 0.58 -10.06 7.61
N ASP A 291 1.62 -10.19 6.80
CA ASP A 291 1.87 -9.28 5.68
C ASP A 291 0.89 -9.44 4.51
N GLY A 292 0.11 -10.53 4.49
CA GLY A 292 -0.91 -10.84 3.49
C GLY A 292 -0.38 -11.06 2.07
N LYS A 293 0.91 -11.35 1.87
CA LYS A 293 1.48 -11.58 0.53
C LYS A 293 0.88 -12.78 -0.18
N SER A 294 0.63 -13.87 0.55
CA SER A 294 -0.03 -15.07 0.03
C SER A 294 -1.45 -14.77 -0.46
N LEU A 295 -2.21 -13.95 0.27
CA LEU A 295 -3.55 -13.51 -0.17
C LEU A 295 -3.47 -12.74 -1.49
N ASN A 296 -2.49 -11.84 -1.63
CA ASN A 296 -2.30 -11.13 -2.89
C ASN A 296 -1.98 -12.08 -4.04
N ARG A 297 -1.14 -13.08 -3.81
CA ARG A 297 -0.83 -14.11 -4.79
C ARG A 297 -2.08 -14.90 -5.19
N ILE A 298 -2.86 -15.39 -4.22
CA ILE A 298 -4.12 -16.13 -4.44
C ILE A 298 -5.10 -15.30 -5.29
N ILE A 299 -5.26 -14.02 -4.97
CA ILE A 299 -6.15 -13.11 -5.70
C ILE A 299 -5.66 -12.89 -7.14
N SER A 300 -4.36 -12.66 -7.33
CA SER A 300 -3.78 -12.47 -8.66
C SER A 300 -3.84 -13.73 -9.52
N GLU A 301 -3.59 -14.91 -8.96
CA GLU A 301 -3.71 -16.19 -9.66
C GLU A 301 -5.17 -16.48 -10.05
N THR A 302 -6.13 -16.17 -9.15
CA THR A 302 -7.56 -16.32 -9.45
C THR A 302 -8.00 -15.34 -10.54
N GLY A 303 -7.50 -14.10 -10.50
CA GLY A 303 -7.70 -13.14 -11.57
C GLY A 303 -7.16 -13.63 -12.91
N MET A 304 -5.96 -14.19 -12.93
CA MET A 304 -5.35 -14.74 -14.14
C MET A 304 -6.23 -15.84 -14.76
N ARG A 305 -6.79 -16.75 -13.95
CA ARG A 305 -7.77 -17.76 -14.44
C ARG A 305 -9.04 -17.13 -15.00
N ALA A 306 -9.45 -15.99 -14.47
CA ALA A 306 -10.61 -15.24 -14.97
C ALA A 306 -10.29 -14.28 -16.13
N GLY A 307 -9.04 -14.20 -16.59
CA GLY A 307 -8.61 -13.21 -17.59
C GLY A 307 -8.54 -11.76 -17.08
N ILE A 308 -8.52 -11.55 -15.76
CA ILE A 308 -8.61 -10.24 -15.10
C ILE A 308 -7.33 -9.94 -14.32
N LYS A 309 -6.70 -8.80 -14.60
CA LYS A 309 -5.52 -8.34 -13.84
C LYS A 309 -5.93 -7.75 -12.50
N VAL A 310 -6.02 -8.58 -11.46
CA VAL A 310 -6.42 -8.16 -10.10
C VAL A 310 -5.34 -8.41 -9.04
N HIS A 311 -5.38 -7.61 -7.98
CA HIS A 311 -4.55 -7.75 -6.78
C HIS A 311 -5.31 -7.15 -5.56
N THR A 312 -4.82 -7.35 -4.34
CA THR A 312 -5.60 -6.99 -3.13
C THR A 312 -6.00 -5.52 -3.05
N HIS A 313 -5.12 -4.61 -3.50
CA HIS A 313 -5.44 -3.18 -3.49
C HIS A 313 -6.52 -2.80 -4.50
N MET A 314 -6.58 -3.49 -5.64
CA MET A 314 -7.65 -3.30 -6.61
C MET A 314 -9.02 -3.69 -6.05
N LEU A 315 -9.13 -4.76 -5.24
CA LEU A 315 -10.40 -5.09 -4.55
C LEU A 315 -10.84 -3.98 -3.58
N ARG A 316 -9.87 -3.37 -2.89
CA ARG A 316 -10.13 -2.21 -2.03
C ARG A 316 -10.54 -0.97 -2.82
N HIS A 317 -9.89 -0.69 -3.95
CA HIS A 317 -10.28 0.39 -4.85
C HIS A 317 -11.68 0.16 -5.44
N THR A 318 -12.01 -1.10 -5.74
CA THR A 318 -13.32 -1.54 -6.19
C THR A 318 -14.39 -1.25 -5.15
N TYR A 319 -14.20 -1.71 -3.90
CA TYR A 319 -15.09 -1.35 -2.80
C TYR A 319 -15.26 0.17 -2.68
N ALA A 320 -14.16 0.91 -2.70
CA ALA A 320 -14.18 2.35 -2.49
C ALA A 320 -14.95 3.10 -3.58
N THR A 321 -14.70 2.77 -4.84
CA THR A 321 -15.33 3.41 -6.00
C THR A 321 -16.82 3.10 -6.04
N HIS A 322 -17.21 1.82 -5.95
CA HIS A 322 -18.64 1.43 -5.95
C HIS A 322 -19.40 1.99 -4.75
N THR A 323 -18.79 2.00 -3.56
CA THR A 323 -19.43 2.59 -2.36
C THR A 323 -19.65 4.08 -2.54
N LEU A 324 -18.65 4.81 -3.04
CA LEU A 324 -18.75 6.25 -3.24
C LEU A 324 -19.82 6.59 -4.28
N VAL A 325 -19.85 5.88 -5.42
CA VAL A 325 -20.90 6.02 -6.44
C VAL A 325 -22.28 5.77 -5.83
N SER A 326 -22.44 4.70 -5.05
CA SER A 326 -23.73 4.37 -4.42
C SER A 326 -24.18 5.43 -3.42
N LEU A 327 -23.27 6.00 -2.64
CA LEU A 327 -23.58 7.04 -1.65
C LEU A 327 -23.89 8.39 -2.31
N GLN A 328 -23.25 8.71 -3.44
CA GLN A 328 -23.56 9.91 -4.20
C GLN A 328 -24.91 9.82 -4.91
N ARG A 329 -25.28 8.63 -5.43
CA ARG A 329 -26.58 8.38 -6.06
C ARG A 329 -27.73 8.33 -5.07
N ASN A 330 -27.48 7.82 -3.86
CA ASN A 330 -28.47 7.71 -2.79
C ASN A 330 -27.98 8.46 -1.54
N PRO A 331 -28.02 9.80 -1.56
CA PRO A 331 -27.56 10.59 -0.42
C PRO A 331 -28.45 10.30 0.80
N SER A 332 -27.82 9.83 1.87
CA SER A 332 -28.47 9.73 3.17
C SER A 332 -28.35 11.08 3.88
N ASN A 333 -29.46 11.65 4.38
CA ASN A 333 -29.46 12.96 5.04
C ASN A 333 -28.36 13.03 6.12
N GLY A 334 -27.48 14.03 5.99
CA GLY A 334 -26.42 14.33 6.97
C GLY A 334 -25.15 13.46 6.87
N LEU A 335 -25.04 12.55 5.89
CA LEU A 335 -23.84 11.76 5.68
C LEU A 335 -22.99 12.35 4.54
N ASP A 336 -21.79 12.83 4.86
CA ASP A 336 -20.78 13.15 3.84
C ASP A 336 -20.16 11.85 3.29
N PRO A 337 -20.36 11.52 1.99
CA PRO A 337 -19.89 10.26 1.41
C PRO A 337 -18.37 10.09 1.48
N LEU A 338 -17.62 11.18 1.30
CA LEU A 338 -16.17 11.13 1.23
C LEU A 338 -15.55 10.94 2.63
N VAL A 339 -16.10 11.63 3.64
CA VAL A 339 -15.71 11.47 5.05
C VAL A 339 -16.08 10.07 5.55
N PHE A 340 -17.27 9.57 5.21
CA PHE A 340 -17.68 8.21 5.53
C PHE A 340 -16.69 7.19 4.96
N LEU A 341 -16.40 7.29 3.66
CA LEU A 341 -15.47 6.38 2.98
C LEU A 341 -14.05 6.47 3.55
N GLN A 342 -13.57 7.68 3.86
CA GLN A 342 -12.26 7.88 4.50
C GLN A 342 -12.17 7.12 5.83
N ARG A 343 -13.20 7.22 6.68
CA ARG A 343 -13.27 6.53 7.99
C ARG A 343 -13.30 5.02 7.82
N GLN A 344 -14.15 4.51 6.93
CA GLN A 344 -14.29 3.09 6.63
C GLN A 344 -12.96 2.48 6.11
N LEU A 345 -12.28 3.18 5.21
CA LEU A 345 -11.00 2.77 4.66
C LEU A 345 -9.84 2.97 5.65
N GLY A 346 -9.98 3.83 6.67
CA GLY A 346 -8.90 4.20 7.57
C GLY A 346 -7.79 4.96 6.86
N HIS A 347 -8.17 5.98 6.07
CA HIS A 347 -7.23 6.92 5.46
C HIS A 347 -6.91 8.06 6.43
N SER A 348 -5.62 8.31 6.65
CA SER A 348 -5.17 9.42 7.53
C SER A 348 -5.39 10.80 6.92
N SER A 349 -5.62 10.88 5.61
CA SER A 349 -5.79 12.14 4.87
C SER A 349 -6.94 11.98 3.87
N ILE A 350 -7.80 13.00 3.82
CA ILE A 350 -8.91 13.06 2.86
C ILE A 350 -8.41 13.12 1.41
N GLN A 351 -7.23 13.71 1.16
CA GLN A 351 -6.59 13.71 -0.16
C GLN A 351 -6.34 12.30 -0.70
N THR A 352 -6.18 11.30 0.16
CA THR A 352 -6.03 9.89 -0.27
C THR A 352 -7.36 9.31 -0.74
N THR A 353 -8.48 9.79 -0.22
CA THR A 353 -9.83 9.37 -0.63
C THR A 353 -10.31 10.11 -1.86
N MET A 354 -9.92 11.39 -2.04
CA MET A 354 -10.28 12.20 -3.22
C MET A 354 -9.87 11.57 -4.57
N VAL A 355 -8.88 10.66 -4.57
CA VAL A 355 -8.51 9.93 -5.79
C VAL A 355 -9.70 9.17 -6.39
N TYR A 356 -10.65 8.70 -5.56
CA TYR A 356 -11.85 8.02 -6.04
C TYR A 356 -12.90 8.98 -6.60
N LEU A 357 -12.92 10.23 -6.14
CA LEU A 357 -13.82 11.25 -6.70
C LEU A 357 -13.41 11.57 -8.15
N HIS A 358 -12.11 11.70 -8.40
CA HIS A 358 -11.60 11.90 -9.75
C HIS A 358 -11.95 10.75 -10.69
N LEU A 359 -11.85 9.49 -10.21
CA LEU A 359 -12.26 8.32 -11.00
C LEU A 359 -13.74 8.37 -11.40
N ILE A 360 -14.61 8.79 -10.48
CA ILE A 360 -16.06 8.88 -10.78
C ILE A 360 -16.34 10.00 -11.77
N ASN A 361 -15.66 11.13 -11.64
CA ASN A 361 -15.85 12.25 -12.58
C ASN A 361 -15.37 11.90 -13.99
N GLU A 362 -14.24 11.18 -14.15
CA GLU A 362 -13.81 10.70 -15.47
C GLU A 362 -14.86 9.77 -16.11
N MET A 363 -15.55 8.93 -15.32
CA MET A 363 -16.66 8.12 -15.84
C MET A 363 -17.88 8.95 -16.24
N ALA A 364 -18.08 10.12 -15.63
CA ALA A 364 -19.16 11.04 -15.99
C ALA A 364 -18.84 11.83 -17.26
N ASP A 365 -17.56 12.20 -17.45
CA ASP A 365 -17.10 12.87 -18.68
C ASP A 365 -17.30 11.96 -19.91
N GLU A 366 -17.03 10.65 -19.80
CA GLU A 366 -17.35 9.67 -20.84
C GLU A 366 -18.86 9.61 -21.16
N ALA A 367 -19.72 9.78 -20.15
CA ALA A 367 -21.17 9.79 -20.35
C ALA A 367 -21.67 11.07 -21.06
N VAL A 368 -21.04 12.22 -20.79
CA VAL A 368 -21.34 13.48 -21.49
C VAL A 368 -20.91 13.39 -22.96
N LEU A 369 -19.73 12.83 -23.23
CA LEU A 369 -19.25 12.62 -24.60
C LEU A 369 -20.14 11.64 -25.38
N ALA A 370 -20.59 10.55 -24.75
CA ALA A 370 -21.52 9.62 -25.39
C ALA A 370 -22.86 10.27 -25.76
N TYR A 371 -23.39 11.15 -24.90
CA TYR A 371 -24.61 11.92 -25.19
C TYR A 371 -24.39 12.95 -26.30
N ASP A 372 -23.23 13.61 -26.31
CA ASP A 372 -22.88 14.56 -27.38
C ASP A 372 -22.69 13.85 -28.73
N ASP A 373 -22.05 12.67 -28.74
CA ASP A 373 -21.93 11.81 -29.91
C ASP A 373 -23.30 11.37 -30.44
N GLU A 374 -24.23 10.99 -29.55
CA GLU A 374 -25.62 10.67 -29.92
C GLU A 374 -26.33 11.87 -30.57
N LEU A 375 -26.23 13.06 -29.97
CA LEU A 375 -26.78 14.30 -30.52
C LEU A 375 -26.16 14.66 -31.87
N ASN A 376 -24.85 14.47 -32.03
CA ASN A 376 -24.12 14.73 -33.28
C ASN A 376 -24.52 13.73 -34.37
N THR A 377 -24.74 12.45 -34.05
CA THR A 377 -25.31 11.49 -35.01
C THR A 377 -26.74 11.84 -35.41
N LEU A 378 -27.57 12.33 -34.50
CA LEU A 378 -28.91 12.83 -34.79
C LEU A 378 -28.89 14.07 -35.71
N ALA A 379 -27.92 14.97 -35.50
CA ALA A 379 -27.74 16.18 -36.31
C ALA A 379 -27.09 15.91 -37.69
N GLY A 380 -26.26 14.86 -37.82
CA GLY A 380 -25.59 14.47 -39.06
C GLY A 380 -26.42 13.60 -40.01
N THR A 381 -27.64 13.22 -39.63
CA THR A 381 -28.61 12.48 -40.46
C THR A 381 -29.71 13.35 -41.07
N ALA A 382 -29.56 14.68 -41.04
CA ALA A 382 -30.52 15.64 -41.60
C ALA A 382 -30.14 16.11 -43.02
#